data_AF-A0A3B9ZDZ3-F1
#
_entry.id   AF-A0A3B9ZDZ3-F1
#
_cell.length_a   1.000
_cell.length_b   1.000
_cell.length_c   1.000
_cell.angle_alpha   90.00
_cell.angle_beta   90.00
_cell.angle_gamma   90.00
#
_symmetry.space_group_name_H-M   'P 1'
#
loop_
_entity.id
_entity.type
_entity.pdbx_description
1 polymer ?
#
loop_
_entity_poly.entity_id
_entity_poly.type
_entity_poly.pdbx_seq_one_letter_code
_entity_poly.pdbx_strand_id
1 'polypeptide(L)'
;KNEKYIGTWNWRKSKVVRNPMTGKKKKFARPEKDIIPIYREDLIIINKELWEKAQKRWHELKGTWPVTRKNEAFISKKVMSIQALTICFPD
;
A
#
# COMPACT_ATOMS: atom_id res chain seq x y z
N LYS A 1 5.87 3.92 -5.15
CA LYS A 1 6.37 5.19 -5.73
C LYS A 1 5.41 5.63 -6.84
N ASN A 2 5.19 6.94 -7.03
CA ASN A 2 4.09 7.48 -7.85
C ASN A 2 4.60 7.97 -9.22
N GLU A 3 4.33 7.20 -10.27
CA GLU A 3 4.76 7.52 -11.65
C GLU A 3 4.06 8.75 -12.24
N LYS A 4 3.04 9.29 -11.57
CA LYS A 4 2.36 10.51 -12.02
C LYS A 4 3.28 11.72 -12.13
N TYR A 5 4.37 11.77 -11.35
CA TYR A 5 5.31 12.91 -11.39
C TYR A 5 6.04 13.05 -12.73
N ILE A 6 6.20 11.94 -13.46
CA ILE A 6 6.82 11.91 -14.80
C ILE A 6 5.77 11.92 -15.91
N GLY A 7 4.50 12.24 -15.61
CA GLY A 7 3.42 12.25 -16.59
C GLY A 7 2.83 10.88 -16.92
N THR A 8 3.26 9.80 -16.25
CA THR A 8 2.74 8.45 -16.49
C THR A 8 1.58 8.11 -15.56
N TRP A 9 0.40 7.94 -16.15
CA TRP A 9 -0.84 7.61 -15.46
C TRP A 9 -1.26 6.18 -15.79
N ASN A 10 -0.87 5.27 -14.92
CA ASN A 10 -1.21 3.86 -15.05
C ASN A 10 -2.58 3.56 -14.39
N TRP A 11 -3.58 3.32 -15.23
CA TRP A 11 -4.94 2.98 -14.82
C TRP A 11 -5.13 1.48 -14.61
N ARG A 12 -6.12 1.11 -13.79
CA ARG A 12 -6.50 -0.29 -13.50
C ARG A 12 -5.37 -1.19 -12.94
N LYS A 13 -4.38 -0.62 -12.23
CA LYS A 13 -3.25 -1.38 -11.62
C LYS A 13 -3.66 -2.59 -10.76
N SER A 14 -4.83 -2.53 -10.12
CA SER A 14 -5.29 -3.60 -9.24
C SER A 14 -6.79 -3.82 -9.37
N LYS A 15 -7.22 -5.06 -9.17
CA LYS A 15 -8.63 -5.41 -8.97
C LYS A 15 -8.86 -5.85 -7.53
N VAL A 16 -10.07 -5.61 -7.04
CA VAL A 16 -10.51 -6.14 -5.75
C VAL A 16 -11.45 -7.29 -6.05
N VAL A 17 -11.13 -8.47 -5.53
CA VAL A 17 -11.95 -9.68 -5.68
C VAL A 17 -12.50 -10.06 -4.31
N ARG A 18 -13.79 -10.35 -4.25
CA ARG A 18 -14.43 -10.84 -3.04
C ARG A 18 -14.31 -12.36 -3.00
N ASN A 19 -13.86 -12.90 -1.87
CA ASN A 19 -13.86 -14.34 -1.66
C ASN A 19 -15.32 -14.79 -1.44
N PRO A 20 -15.83 -15.77 -2.20
CA PRO A 20 -17.22 -16.21 -2.11
C PRO A 20 -17.53 -16.89 -0.77
N MET A 21 -16.59 -17.63 -0.19
CA MET A 21 -16.80 -18.40 1.04
C MET A 21 -16.68 -17.54 2.31
N THR A 22 -15.76 -16.57 2.31
CA THR A 22 -15.49 -15.76 3.52
C THR A 22 -16.05 -14.34 3.45
N GLY A 23 -16.54 -13.91 2.29
CA GLY A 23 -17.00 -12.54 2.03
C GLY A 23 -15.91 -11.46 2.06
N LYS A 24 -14.66 -11.82 2.40
CA LYS A 24 -13.55 -10.86 2.53
C LYS A 24 -13.09 -10.37 1.15
N LYS A 25 -12.79 -9.09 1.05
CA LYS A 25 -12.22 -8.47 -0.16
C LYS A 25 -10.70 -8.60 -0.12
N LYS A 26 -10.09 -9.09 -1.20
CA LYS A 26 -8.64 -9.13 -1.38
C LYS A 26 -8.25 -8.34 -2.62
N LYS A 27 -7.21 -7.53 -2.49
CA LYS A 27 -6.66 -6.73 -3.60
C LYS A 27 -5.64 -7.59 -4.35
N PHE A 28 -5.82 -7.70 -5.65
CA PHE A 28 -4.92 -8.41 -6.56
C PHE A 28 -4.33 -7.43 -7.57
N ALA A 29 -3.04 -7.55 -7.84
CA ALA A 29 -2.42 -6.85 -8.96
C ALA A 29 -3.03 -7.38 -10.27
N ARG A 30 -3.31 -6.48 -11.21
CA ARG A 30 -3.68 -6.90 -12.56
C ARG A 30 -2.42 -7.25 -13.36
N PRO A 31 -2.49 -8.18 -14.33
CA PRO A 31 -1.39 -8.40 -15.25
C PRO A 31 -1.10 -7.12 -16.04
N GLU A 32 0.14 -6.92 -16.46
CA GLU A 32 0.59 -5.69 -17.11
C GLU A 32 -0.20 -5.37 -18.39
N LYS A 33 -0.66 -6.41 -19.11
CA LYS A 33 -1.48 -6.28 -20.32
C LYS A 33 -2.84 -5.59 -20.06
N ASP A 34 -3.38 -5.69 -18.85
CA ASP A 34 -4.65 -5.08 -18.47
C ASP A 34 -4.48 -3.64 -17.92
N ILE A 35 -3.24 -3.23 -17.67
CA ILE A 35 -2.92 -1.89 -17.19
C ILE A 35 -2.95 -0.97 -18.39
N ILE A 36 -3.66 0.15 -18.25
CA ILE A 36 -3.79 1.15 -19.32
C ILE A 36 -2.85 2.31 -18.97
N PRO A 37 -1.65 2.38 -19.57
CA PRO A 37 -0.78 3.53 -19.41
C PRO A 37 -1.31 4.70 -20.23
N ILE A 38 -1.46 5.85 -19.60
CA ILE A 38 -1.75 7.11 -20.28
C ILE A 38 -0.58 8.05 -19.99
N TYR A 39 0.02 8.58 -21.05
CA TYR A 39 1.09 9.57 -20.93
C TYR A 39 0.52 10.96 -21.14
N ARG A 40 0.88 11.89 -20.25
CA ARG A 40 0.39 13.27 -20.22
C ARG A 40 1.55 14.21 -19.96
N GLU A 41 2.04 14.82 -21.03
CA GLU A 41 3.19 15.75 -21.01
C GLU A 41 2.88 17.03 -20.24
N ASP A 42 1.63 17.49 -20.34
CA ASP A 42 1.07 18.65 -19.66
C ASP A 42 1.08 18.53 -18.12
N LEU A 43 1.07 17.29 -17.61
CA LEU A 43 1.03 17.00 -16.17
C LEU A 43 2.39 16.58 -15.60
N ILE A 44 3.48 16.73 -16.35
CA ILE A 44 4.82 16.42 -15.86
C ILE A 44 5.25 17.49 -14.85
N ILE A 45 5.50 17.06 -13.61
CA ILE A 45 5.99 17.94 -12.54
C ILE A 45 7.53 17.88 -12.47
N ILE A 46 8.10 16.70 -12.72
CA ILE A 46 9.52 16.42 -12.55
C ILE A 46 10.07 15.75 -13.80
N ASN A 47 11.22 16.22 -14.30
CA ASN A 47 11.93 15.57 -15.40
C ASN A 47 12.31 14.12 -15.02
N LYS A 48 12.19 13.21 -15.98
CA LYS A 48 12.47 11.77 -15.83
C LYS A 48 13.85 11.49 -15.21
N GLU A 49 14.88 12.23 -15.62
CA GLU A 49 16.24 12.04 -15.08
C GLU A 49 16.31 12.37 -13.58
N LEU A 50 15.68 13.47 -13.16
CA LEU A 50 15.64 13.87 -11.75
C LEU A 50 14.83 12.86 -10.93
N TRP A 51 13.73 12.36 -11.50
CA TRP A 51 12.94 11.29 -10.89
C TRP A 51 13.77 10.02 -10.66
N GLU A 52 14.51 9.55 -11.66
CA GLU A 52 15.36 8.36 -11.54
C GLU A 52 16.44 8.51 -10.47
N LYS A 53 17.12 9.67 -10.41
CA LYS A 53 18.10 9.98 -9.35
C LYS A 53 17.46 9.94 -7.96
N ALA A 54 16.28 10.55 -7.79
CA ALA A 54 15.54 10.51 -6.54
C ALA A 54 15.11 9.08 -6.16
N GLN A 55 14.66 8.29 -7.14
CA GLN A 55 14.28 6.89 -6.94
C GLN A 55 15.47 6.04 -6.47
N LYS A 56 16.66 6.26 -7.06
CA LYS A 56 17.91 5.60 -6.70
C LYS A 56 18.34 5.95 -5.27
N ARG A 57 18.44 7.25 -4.95
CA ARG A 57 18.76 7.72 -3.60
C ARG A 57 17.79 7.19 -2.55
N TRP A 58 16.49 7.15 -2.86
CA TRP A 58 15.50 6.57 -1.97
C TRP A 58 15.74 5.08 -1.71
N HIS A 59 16.10 4.33 -2.75
CA HIS A 59 16.38 2.89 -2.62
C HIS A 59 17.62 2.66 -1.74
N GLU A 60 18.66 3.47 -1.90
CA GLU A 60 19.86 3.45 -1.05
C GLU A 60 19.53 3.75 0.42
N LEU A 61 18.62 4.69 0.67
CA LEU A 61 18.18 5.06 2.02
C LEU A 61 17.19 4.07 2.66
N LYS A 62 16.71 3.07 1.90
CA LYS A 62 15.70 2.12 2.38
C LYS A 62 16.32 1.18 3.42
N GLY A 63 16.13 1.49 4.70
CA GLY A 63 16.65 0.72 5.84
C GLY A 63 17.64 1.48 6.71
N THR A 64 18.11 2.64 6.25
CA THR A 64 19.06 3.49 6.99
C THR A 64 18.39 4.28 8.10
N TRP A 65 17.09 4.60 7.97
CA TRP A 65 16.34 5.33 8.99
C TRP A 65 15.45 4.40 9.82
N PRO A 66 15.51 4.46 11.16
CA PRO A 66 14.60 3.70 12.03
C PRO A 66 13.20 4.31 11.99
N VAL A 67 12.43 3.99 10.95
CA VAL A 67 10.99 4.23 10.94
C VAL A 67 10.36 3.19 11.86
N THR A 68 10.26 3.51 13.14
CA THR A 68 9.59 2.65 14.13
C THR A 68 8.14 2.44 13.65
N ARG A 69 7.83 1.25 13.14
CA ARG A 69 6.44 0.85 12.84
C ARG A 69 5.71 0.63 14.15
N LYS A 70 5.16 1.69 14.75
CA LYS A 70 4.40 1.62 16.01
C LYS A 70 2.99 1.00 15.89
N ASN A 71 2.70 0.09 14.95
CA ASN A 71 1.31 -0.33 14.68
C ASN A 71 1.05 -1.85 14.63
N GLU A 72 1.84 -2.70 15.29
CA GLU A 72 1.47 -4.12 15.47
C GLU A 72 1.20 -4.50 16.95
N ALA A 73 1.83 -3.81 17.91
CA ALA A 73 1.64 -4.11 19.33
C ALA A 73 0.31 -3.59 19.93
N PHE A 74 -0.40 -2.68 19.27
CA PHE A 74 -1.64 -2.10 19.82
C PHE A 74 -2.90 -2.96 19.56
N ILE A 75 -2.89 -3.81 18.51
CA ILE A 75 -4.03 -4.69 18.21
C ILE A 75 -4.02 -5.95 19.09
N SER A 76 -2.84 -6.47 19.44
CA SER A 76 -2.72 -7.64 20.33
C SER A 76 -3.25 -7.37 21.75
N LYS A 77 -3.02 -6.16 22.30
CA LYS A 77 -3.51 -5.82 23.66
C LYS A 77 -5.02 -5.64 23.75
N LYS A 78 -5.71 -5.23 22.68
CA LYS A 78 -7.18 -5.05 22.71
C LYS A 78 -7.95 -6.36 22.63
N VAL A 79 -7.44 -7.35 21.90
CA VAL A 79 -8.09 -8.68 21.80
C VAL A 79 -8.01 -9.44 23.13
N MET A 80 -6.87 -9.35 23.83
CA MET A 80 -6.67 -9.98 25.15
C MET A 80 -7.54 -9.37 26.25
N SER A 81 -7.86 -8.07 26.18
CA SER A 81 -8.67 -7.37 27.18
C SER A 81 -10.17 -7.67 27.07
N ILE A 82 -10.69 -7.92 25.87
CA ILE A 82 -12.12 -8.22 25.66
C ILE A 82 -12.44 -9.65 26.11
N GLN A 83 -11.52 -10.60 25.91
CA GLN A 83 -11.70 -11.99 26.35
C GLN A 83 -11.66 -12.12 27.88
N ALA A 84 -10.85 -11.34 28.58
CA ALA A 84 -10.78 -11.36 30.04
C ALA A 84 -12.06 -10.82 30.72
N LEU A 85 -12.77 -9.87 30.11
CA LEU A 85 -14.04 -9.35 30.65
C LEU A 85 -15.23 -10.30 30.45
N THR A 86 -15.14 -11.24 29.49
CA THR A 86 -16.22 -12.21 29.23
C THR A 86 -16.14 -13.43 30.17
N ILE A 87 -15.01 -13.64 30.85
CA ILE A 87 -14.80 -14.78 31.76
C ILE A 87 -15.21 -14.44 33.22
N CYS A 88 -15.41 -13.16 33.56
CA CYS A 88 -15.73 -12.72 34.94
C CYS A 88 -17.22 -12.49 35.25
N PHE A 89 -18.14 -12.76 34.33
CA PHE A 89 -19.59 -12.75 34.58
C PHE A 89 -20.22 -14.02 34.00
N PRO A 90 -20.31 -15.13 34.76
CA PRO A 90 -21.40 -16.07 34.56
C PRO A 90 -22.69 -15.43 35.12
N ASP A 91 -23.83 -15.76 34.51
CA ASP A 91 -25.17 -15.20 34.77
C ASP A 91 -25.53 -14.94 36.26
#